data_AF-A0A1S2LVH8-F1
#
_entry.id   AF-A0A1S2LVH8-F1
#
_cell.length_a   1.000
_cell.length_b   1.000
_cell.length_c   1.000
_cell.angle_alpha   90.00
_cell.angle_beta   90.00
_cell.angle_gamma   90.00
#
_symmetry.space_group_name_H-M   'P 1'
#
loop_
_entity.id
_entity.type
_entity.pdbx_description
1 polymer ?
#
loop_
_entity_poly.entity_id
_entity_poly.type
_entity_poly.pdbx_seq_one_letter_code
_entity_poly.pdbx_strand_id
1 'polypeptide(L)'
;MDSLLKFEAKHYFGKKEFKRLFQLFKEKIESLGKVGGTVTFEPTPDERMAIERWLDKEFTRKSITVNLENFEGRLKGLKFEEFTLWELVELVTEKRIIPKKEREKQQLSEKQSFFEGLEKEFEHSYTNILLKKIRNKDRDVTWITTLYNCGDYQTIKTLFRALTSLPSVEEFERLPVFSERITGDPHYFDNIDRLCNVLEIIQAYKEERFYRSNLLSEEKEALLEAYGLAKDDLHNFVTCYGLEASRDGQIVQQWHWANLEKTVQNIPLRSMKRLDSISPVIGNAVYVIENSGVYSSVIDRLEGSLAPLICTHGNFKLSGLLLLDKVVKNGCKIYYSGDFDANGVAFAYFLRRRYGHSVQFWRMGYEDYIDSISPISLTERAIKRLTSINDIDLLPAINEMVNRKKAGYQEALLKKLVDDVILYSKEN
;
A
#
# COMPACT_ATOMS: atom_id res chain seq x y z
N MET A 1 40.56 -4.55 -48.60
CA MET A 1 41.55 -5.37 -47.87
C MET A 1 40.96 -5.90 -46.57
N ASP A 2 40.35 -5.04 -45.76
CA ASP A 2 39.69 -5.38 -44.48
C ASP A 2 38.59 -6.47 -44.56
N SER A 3 37.84 -6.55 -45.67
CA SER A 3 36.79 -7.57 -45.87
C SER A 3 37.31 -9.00 -46.10
N LEU A 4 38.50 -9.13 -46.72
CA LEU A 4 39.08 -10.44 -47.05
C LEU A 4 39.69 -11.08 -45.79
N LEU A 5 40.41 -10.30 -44.98
CA LEU A 5 40.96 -10.78 -43.70
C LEU A 5 39.84 -11.20 -42.73
N LYS A 6 38.75 -10.43 -42.65
CA LYS A 6 37.57 -10.79 -41.85
C LYS A 6 36.95 -12.11 -42.31
N PHE A 7 36.82 -12.32 -43.62
CA PHE A 7 36.31 -13.58 -44.16
C PHE A 7 37.22 -14.77 -43.81
N GLU A 8 38.54 -14.61 -43.96
CA GLU A 8 39.50 -15.66 -43.64
C GLU A 8 39.58 -15.99 -42.15
N ALA A 9 39.56 -14.98 -41.27
CA ALA A 9 39.52 -15.16 -39.83
C ALA A 9 38.25 -15.90 -39.41
N LYS A 10 37.09 -15.46 -39.92
CA LYS A 10 35.81 -16.13 -39.69
C LYS A 10 35.81 -17.56 -40.23
N HIS A 11 36.40 -17.81 -41.38
CA HIS A 11 36.51 -19.15 -41.96
C HIS A 11 37.43 -20.06 -41.14
N TYR A 12 38.54 -19.53 -40.59
CA TYR A 12 39.48 -20.31 -39.79
C TYR A 12 38.93 -20.63 -38.39
N PHE A 13 38.44 -19.63 -37.67
CA PHE A 13 37.94 -19.78 -36.30
C PHE A 13 36.46 -20.15 -36.22
N GLY A 14 35.71 -20.05 -37.31
CA GLY A 14 34.32 -20.51 -37.41
C GLY A 14 34.17 -22.01 -37.62
N LYS A 15 35.29 -22.76 -37.73
CA LYS A 15 35.25 -24.22 -37.81
C LYS A 15 34.70 -24.81 -36.50
N LYS A 16 34.15 -26.03 -36.58
CA LYS A 16 33.43 -26.67 -35.46
C LYS A 16 34.31 -26.83 -34.21
N GLU A 17 35.60 -27.03 -34.41
CA GLU A 17 36.64 -27.25 -33.40
C GLU A 17 36.93 -26.01 -32.54
N PHE A 18 36.62 -24.81 -33.05
CA PHE A 18 36.81 -23.55 -32.31
C PHE A 18 35.49 -22.96 -31.79
N LYS A 19 34.35 -23.34 -32.39
CA LYS A 19 33.04 -22.74 -32.07
C LYS A 19 32.71 -22.75 -30.58
N ARG A 20 32.95 -23.87 -29.88
CA ARG A 20 32.68 -23.98 -28.44
C ARG A 20 33.63 -23.12 -27.61
N LEU A 21 34.92 -23.10 -27.95
CA LEU A 21 35.91 -22.25 -27.29
C LEU A 21 35.52 -20.76 -27.40
N PHE A 22 35.13 -20.32 -28.60
CA PHE A 22 34.72 -18.94 -28.85
C PHE A 22 33.43 -18.55 -28.13
N GLN A 23 32.49 -19.49 -27.97
CA GLN A 23 31.31 -19.29 -27.12
C GLN A 23 31.69 -19.11 -25.64
N LEU A 24 32.64 -19.91 -25.14
CA LEU A 24 33.12 -19.78 -23.77
C LEU A 24 33.96 -18.50 -23.55
N PHE A 25 34.75 -18.10 -24.55
CA PHE A 25 35.43 -16.79 -24.53
C PHE A 25 34.43 -15.66 -24.46
N LYS A 26 33.36 -15.72 -25.26
CA LYS A 26 32.27 -14.75 -25.19
C LYS A 26 31.71 -14.62 -23.78
N GLU A 27 31.30 -15.72 -23.16
CA GLU A 27 30.75 -15.72 -21.79
C GLU A 27 31.75 -15.16 -20.76
N LYS A 28 33.04 -15.46 -20.93
CA LYS A 28 34.09 -14.97 -20.05
C LYS A 28 34.30 -13.46 -20.19
N ILE A 29 34.34 -12.95 -21.43
CA ILE A 29 34.49 -11.53 -21.73
C ILE A 29 33.24 -10.77 -21.27
N GLU A 30 32.03 -11.30 -21.48
CA GLU A 30 30.79 -10.71 -20.95
C GLU A 30 30.82 -10.60 -19.43
N SER A 31 31.34 -11.60 -18.72
CA SER A 31 31.45 -11.59 -17.26
C SER A 31 32.47 -10.56 -16.73
N LEU A 32 33.67 -10.49 -17.34
CA LEU A 32 34.76 -9.64 -16.87
C LEU A 32 34.74 -8.21 -17.43
N GLY A 33 34.13 -8.00 -18.59
CA GLY A 33 34.13 -6.74 -19.33
C GLY A 33 35.48 -6.38 -19.99
N LYS A 34 36.39 -7.34 -20.10
CA LYS A 34 37.69 -7.21 -20.79
C LYS A 34 38.18 -8.58 -21.28
N VAL A 35 39.11 -8.59 -22.24
CA VAL A 35 39.85 -9.81 -22.61
C VAL A 35 40.75 -10.18 -21.43
N GLY A 36 40.50 -11.32 -20.81
CA GLY A 36 41.23 -11.75 -19.62
C GLY A 36 40.68 -12.99 -18.94
N GLY A 37 41.47 -13.56 -18.04
CA GLY A 37 41.13 -14.77 -17.30
C GLY A 37 41.22 -16.04 -18.15
N THR A 38 40.61 -17.11 -17.63
CA THR A 38 40.68 -18.45 -18.22
C THR A 38 39.32 -19.07 -18.45
N VAL A 39 39.27 -19.95 -19.45
CA VAL A 39 38.16 -20.85 -19.74
C VAL A 39 38.66 -22.28 -19.57
N THR A 40 37.90 -23.10 -18.85
CA THR A 40 38.21 -24.52 -18.63
C THR A 40 37.04 -25.38 -19.08
N PHE A 41 37.31 -26.39 -19.91
CA PHE A 41 36.30 -27.34 -20.41
C PHE A 41 36.95 -28.66 -20.85
N GLU A 42 36.12 -29.69 -21.05
CA GLU A 42 36.55 -30.96 -21.64
C GLU A 42 36.30 -30.92 -23.17
N PRO A 43 37.37 -30.87 -23.99
CA PRO A 43 37.25 -30.76 -25.44
C PRO A 43 37.03 -32.14 -26.09
N THR A 44 36.43 -32.15 -27.28
CA THR A 44 36.51 -33.34 -28.17
C THR A 44 37.95 -33.54 -28.67
N PRO A 45 38.30 -34.71 -29.24
CA PRO A 45 39.62 -34.93 -29.85
C PRO A 45 39.98 -33.88 -30.91
N ASP A 46 39.02 -33.49 -31.76
CA ASP A 46 39.21 -32.48 -32.81
C ASP A 46 39.40 -31.07 -32.22
N GLU A 47 38.60 -30.69 -31.21
CA GLU A 47 38.76 -29.43 -30.48
C GLU A 47 40.14 -29.36 -29.81
N ARG A 48 40.57 -30.45 -29.16
CA ARG A 48 41.88 -30.53 -28.49
C ARG A 48 43.00 -30.32 -29.50
N MET A 49 43.01 -31.10 -30.59
CA MET A 49 44.05 -31.03 -31.61
C MET A 49 44.13 -29.62 -32.22
N ALA A 50 43.00 -28.98 -32.50
CA ALA A 50 42.97 -27.63 -33.04
C ALA A 50 43.53 -26.59 -32.06
N ILE A 51 43.19 -26.70 -30.78
CA ILE A 51 43.62 -25.76 -29.74
C ILE A 51 45.09 -25.95 -29.39
N GLU A 52 45.57 -27.19 -29.27
CA GLU A 52 46.98 -27.52 -29.04
C GLU A 52 47.86 -27.01 -30.19
N ARG A 53 47.42 -27.22 -31.44
CA ARG A 53 48.09 -26.70 -32.63
C ARG A 53 48.14 -25.17 -32.65
N TRP A 54 47.07 -24.50 -32.21
CA TRP A 54 47.02 -23.05 -32.15
C TRP A 54 47.94 -22.46 -31.08
N LEU A 55 47.89 -23.04 -29.88
CA LEU A 55 48.65 -22.56 -28.72
C LEU A 55 50.10 -23.06 -28.71
N ASP A 56 50.42 -24.01 -29.59
CA ASP A 56 51.70 -24.72 -29.66
C ASP A 56 52.09 -25.23 -28.26
N LYS A 57 51.15 -25.99 -27.69
CA LYS A 57 51.19 -26.53 -26.33
C LYS A 57 50.33 -27.77 -26.22
N GLU A 58 50.87 -28.84 -25.65
CA GLU A 58 50.11 -30.06 -25.34
C GLU A 58 49.40 -30.00 -23.98
N PHE A 59 48.20 -30.58 -23.90
CA PHE A 59 47.46 -30.74 -22.65
C PHE A 59 47.37 -32.21 -22.23
N THR A 60 47.94 -32.54 -21.07
CA THR A 60 47.97 -33.93 -20.55
C THR A 60 46.72 -34.33 -19.78
N ARG A 61 45.93 -33.36 -19.29
CA ARG A 61 44.70 -33.60 -18.51
C ARG A 61 43.48 -33.77 -19.40
N LYS A 62 42.40 -34.37 -18.89
CA LYS A 62 41.11 -34.52 -19.60
C LYS A 62 40.48 -33.17 -19.94
N SER A 63 40.48 -32.23 -19.01
CA SER A 63 40.08 -30.84 -19.24
C SER A 63 41.26 -29.97 -19.67
N ILE A 64 41.00 -29.01 -20.55
CA ILE A 64 41.98 -28.00 -20.96
C ILE A 64 41.60 -26.65 -20.36
N THR A 65 42.61 -25.83 -20.06
CA THR A 65 42.42 -24.46 -19.58
C THR A 65 43.13 -23.52 -20.54
N VAL A 66 42.37 -22.62 -21.15
CA VAL A 66 42.86 -21.63 -22.10
C VAL A 66 42.77 -20.26 -21.47
N ASN A 67 43.90 -19.56 -21.40
CA ASN A 67 43.97 -18.16 -20.99
C ASN A 67 43.72 -17.27 -22.22
N LEU A 68 42.81 -16.30 -22.08
CA LEU A 68 42.40 -15.43 -23.18
C LEU A 68 43.52 -14.50 -23.66
N GLU A 69 44.34 -13.97 -22.75
CA GLU A 69 45.49 -13.10 -23.08
C GLU A 69 46.58 -13.89 -23.79
N ASN A 70 46.80 -15.16 -23.41
CA ASN A 70 47.73 -16.04 -24.11
C ASN A 70 47.24 -16.39 -25.52
N PHE A 71 45.93 -16.59 -25.67
CA PHE A 71 45.31 -16.84 -26.96
C PHE A 71 45.41 -15.61 -27.87
N GLU A 72 45.12 -14.41 -27.33
CA GLU A 72 45.29 -13.14 -28.03
C GLU A 72 46.75 -12.86 -28.37
N GLY A 73 47.68 -13.18 -27.47
CA GLY A 73 49.12 -13.03 -27.70
C GLY A 73 49.63 -13.84 -28.90
N ARG A 74 49.02 -15.00 -29.20
CA ARG A 74 49.34 -15.80 -30.39
C ARG A 74 48.85 -15.17 -31.70
N LEU A 75 47.95 -14.20 -31.67
CA LEU A 75 47.54 -13.46 -32.87
C LEU A 75 48.68 -12.55 -33.38
N LYS A 76 49.53 -12.04 -32.46
CA LYS A 76 50.69 -11.22 -32.82
C LYS A 76 51.73 -12.02 -33.60
N GLY A 77 52.12 -11.53 -34.78
CA GLY A 77 53.03 -12.24 -35.68
C GLY A 77 52.38 -13.29 -36.58
N LEU A 78 51.04 -13.41 -36.56
CA LEU A 78 50.26 -14.18 -37.53
C LEU A 78 49.50 -13.25 -38.47
N LYS A 79 48.90 -13.82 -39.52
CA LYS A 79 48.03 -13.12 -40.49
C LYS A 79 46.83 -12.40 -39.83
N PHE A 80 46.54 -12.67 -38.56
CA PHE A 80 45.40 -12.12 -37.82
C PHE A 80 45.81 -11.08 -36.76
N GLU A 81 47.04 -10.53 -36.81
CA GLU A 81 47.50 -9.58 -35.78
C GLU A 81 46.67 -8.29 -35.68
N GLU A 82 45.97 -7.93 -36.76
CA GLU A 82 45.09 -6.76 -36.82
C GLU A 82 43.81 -6.95 -36.00
N PHE A 83 43.50 -8.16 -35.53
CA PHE A 83 42.33 -8.42 -34.70
C PHE A 83 42.68 -8.59 -33.23
N THR A 84 41.89 -7.96 -32.37
CA THR A 84 41.79 -8.33 -30.97
C THR A 84 40.99 -9.62 -30.80
N LEU A 85 41.19 -10.34 -29.70
CA LEU A 85 40.37 -11.51 -29.39
C LEU A 85 38.90 -11.12 -29.20
N TRP A 86 38.62 -9.89 -28.73
CA TRP A 86 37.26 -9.36 -28.64
C TRP A 86 36.59 -9.33 -30.02
N GLU A 87 37.24 -8.72 -31.01
CA GLU A 87 36.70 -8.60 -32.37
C GLU A 87 36.53 -9.97 -33.04
N LEU A 88 37.49 -10.89 -32.84
CA LEU A 88 37.36 -12.25 -33.35
C LEU A 88 36.18 -12.98 -32.72
N VAL A 89 35.93 -12.80 -31.41
CA VAL A 89 34.79 -13.42 -30.74
C VAL A 89 33.46 -12.89 -31.29
N GLU A 90 33.33 -11.59 -31.51
CA GLU A 90 32.13 -11.02 -32.14
C GLU A 90 31.95 -11.51 -33.58
N LEU A 91 33.03 -11.59 -34.35
CA LEU A 91 33.03 -12.03 -35.74
C LEU A 91 32.66 -13.50 -35.90
N VAL A 92 33.20 -14.37 -35.05
CA VAL A 92 32.99 -15.84 -35.10
C VAL A 92 31.66 -16.25 -34.51
N THR A 93 31.23 -15.61 -33.42
CA THR A 93 29.93 -15.91 -32.79
C THR A 93 28.76 -15.18 -33.46
N GLU A 94 29.04 -14.24 -34.36
CA GLU A 94 28.08 -13.35 -35.03
C GLU A 94 27.19 -12.58 -34.04
N LYS A 95 27.69 -12.34 -32.82
CA LYS A 95 26.98 -11.66 -31.75
C LYS A 95 27.90 -10.67 -31.08
N ARG A 96 27.43 -9.44 -30.88
CA ARG A 96 28.14 -8.45 -30.05
C ARG A 96 28.28 -8.93 -28.61
N ILE A 97 29.40 -8.60 -28.00
CA ILE A 97 29.68 -8.83 -26.58
C ILE A 97 29.11 -7.64 -25.81
N ILE A 98 28.22 -7.91 -24.86
CA ILE A 98 27.70 -6.87 -23.94
C ILE A 98 28.19 -7.24 -22.54
N PRO A 99 29.18 -6.50 -21.99
CA PRO A 99 29.65 -6.70 -20.62
C PRO A 99 28.49 -6.70 -19.61
N LYS A 100 28.58 -7.57 -18.60
CA LYS A 100 27.58 -7.69 -17.54
C LYS A 100 27.33 -6.36 -16.84
N LYS A 101 28.40 -5.60 -16.54
CA LYS A 101 28.32 -4.26 -15.95
C LYS A 101 27.55 -3.27 -16.84
N GLU A 102 27.73 -3.38 -18.15
CA GLU A 102 27.04 -2.52 -19.12
C GLU A 102 25.57 -2.91 -19.25
N ARG A 103 25.26 -4.21 -19.29
CA ARG A 103 23.88 -4.73 -19.24
C ARG A 103 23.16 -4.31 -17.95
N GLU A 104 23.81 -4.41 -16.79
CA GLU A 104 23.26 -3.96 -15.51
C GLU A 104 23.02 -2.43 -15.49
N LYS A 105 23.95 -1.65 -16.05
CA LYS A 105 23.79 -0.20 -16.19
C LYS A 105 22.64 0.15 -17.14
N GLN A 106 22.51 -0.57 -18.26
CA GLN A 106 21.41 -0.40 -19.20
C GLN A 106 20.06 -0.72 -18.54
N GLN A 107 19.95 -1.86 -17.85
CA GLN A 107 18.73 -2.24 -17.12
C GLN A 107 18.36 -1.24 -16.02
N LEU A 108 19.36 -0.71 -15.31
CA LEU A 108 19.14 0.33 -14.31
C LEU A 108 18.64 1.63 -14.96
N SER A 109 19.22 2.02 -16.10
CA SER A 109 18.82 3.19 -16.87
C SER A 109 17.40 3.06 -17.43
N GLU A 110 17.05 1.89 -17.97
CA GLU A 110 15.70 1.56 -18.46
C GLU A 110 14.69 1.61 -17.32
N LYS A 111 15.02 1.00 -16.17
CA LYS A 111 14.17 1.05 -14.97
C LYS A 111 13.96 2.47 -14.49
N GLN A 112 15.02 3.26 -14.40
CA GLN A 112 14.94 4.65 -13.99
C GLN A 112 14.07 5.46 -14.97
N SER A 113 14.28 5.30 -16.27
CA SER A 113 13.49 5.97 -17.31
C SER A 113 12.01 5.59 -17.24
N PHE A 114 11.68 4.33 -16.93
CA PHE A 114 10.31 3.87 -16.74
C PHE A 114 9.62 4.61 -15.58
N PHE A 115 10.24 4.65 -14.39
CA PHE A 115 9.65 5.31 -13.22
C PHE A 115 9.64 6.84 -13.35
N GLU A 116 10.60 7.46 -14.03
CA GLU A 116 10.56 8.89 -14.39
C GLU A 116 9.45 9.19 -15.40
N GLY A 117 9.16 8.27 -16.31
CA GLY A 117 7.99 8.36 -17.20
C GLY A 117 6.68 8.35 -16.42
N LEU A 118 6.54 7.46 -15.43
CA LEU A 118 5.37 7.41 -14.55
C LEU A 118 5.21 8.69 -13.71
N GLU A 119 6.30 9.28 -13.24
CA GLU A 119 6.26 10.55 -12.50
C GLU A 119 5.66 11.69 -13.33
N LYS A 120 6.00 11.74 -14.62
CA LYS A 120 5.47 12.74 -15.56
C LYS A 120 4.03 12.45 -15.98
N GLU A 121 3.69 11.19 -16.19
CA GLU A 121 2.35 10.77 -16.64
C GLU A 121 1.32 10.90 -15.52
N PHE A 122 1.71 10.62 -14.27
CA PHE A 122 0.81 10.52 -13.11
C PHE A 122 1.26 11.45 -11.97
N GLU A 123 1.31 12.75 -12.25
CA GLU A 123 1.71 13.76 -11.26
C GLU A 123 0.67 13.90 -10.14
N HIS A 124 0.99 13.35 -8.96
CA HIS A 124 0.14 13.44 -7.78
C HIS A 124 0.95 13.23 -6.49
N SER A 125 0.50 13.79 -5.38
CA SER A 125 1.19 13.65 -4.08
C SER A 125 1.37 12.18 -3.67
N TYR A 126 0.39 11.33 -3.98
CA TYR A 126 0.41 9.90 -3.64
C TYR A 126 1.41 9.09 -4.47
N THR A 127 1.46 9.33 -5.78
CA THR A 127 2.41 8.66 -6.67
C THR A 127 3.84 9.12 -6.37
N ASN A 128 4.03 10.39 -5.98
CA ASN A 128 5.33 10.92 -5.55
C ASN A 128 5.86 10.21 -4.29
N ILE A 129 5.00 9.92 -3.31
CA ILE A 129 5.37 9.11 -2.12
C ILE A 129 5.85 7.73 -2.56
N LEU A 130 5.11 7.07 -3.45
CA LEU A 130 5.44 5.73 -3.92
C LEU A 130 6.77 5.72 -4.69
N LEU A 131 6.97 6.69 -5.59
CA LEU A 131 8.20 6.86 -6.37
C LEU A 131 9.41 7.14 -5.48
N LYS A 132 9.27 8.00 -4.46
CA LYS A 132 10.33 8.26 -3.48
C LYS A 132 10.77 6.97 -2.78
N LYS A 133 9.81 6.15 -2.34
CA LYS A 133 10.09 4.86 -1.72
C LYS A 133 10.76 3.87 -2.68
N ILE A 134 10.34 3.85 -3.95
CA ILE A 134 10.95 3.00 -5.00
C ILE A 134 12.40 3.42 -5.24
N ARG A 135 12.69 4.72 -5.32
CA ARG A 135 14.05 5.28 -5.47
C ARG A 135 14.95 4.90 -4.29
N ASN A 136 14.41 4.97 -3.08
CA ASN A 136 15.12 4.59 -1.85
C ASN A 136 15.27 3.07 -1.66
N LYS A 137 14.60 2.25 -2.49
CA LYS A 137 14.56 0.79 -2.37
C LYS A 137 14.00 0.32 -1.02
N ASP A 138 12.97 1.01 -0.54
CA ASP A 138 12.28 0.65 0.70
C ASP A 138 11.70 -0.77 0.59
N ARG A 139 11.64 -1.49 1.73
CA ARG A 139 11.17 -2.88 1.76
C ARG A 139 9.70 -3.03 1.37
N ASP A 140 8.87 -2.03 1.69
CA ASP A 140 7.42 -2.02 1.45
C ASP A 140 7.01 -1.87 -0.02
N VAL A 141 7.95 -1.46 -0.90
CA VAL A 141 7.74 -1.34 -2.35
C VAL A 141 8.52 -2.37 -3.18
N THR A 142 9.19 -3.33 -2.54
CA THR A 142 9.99 -4.37 -3.22
C THR A 142 9.16 -5.17 -4.22
N TRP A 143 7.90 -5.46 -3.90
CA TRP A 143 6.98 -6.17 -4.78
C TRP A 143 6.69 -5.40 -6.08
N ILE A 144 6.69 -4.06 -6.07
CA ILE A 144 6.55 -3.24 -7.30
C ILE A 144 7.79 -3.39 -8.18
N THR A 145 8.98 -3.46 -7.57
CA THR A 145 10.21 -3.78 -8.31
C THR A 145 10.15 -5.20 -8.89
N THR A 146 9.58 -6.16 -8.17
CA THR A 146 9.36 -7.52 -8.69
C THR A 146 8.41 -7.52 -9.89
N LEU A 147 7.30 -6.79 -9.84
CA LEU A 147 6.39 -6.63 -10.99
C LEU A 147 7.11 -6.08 -12.21
N TYR A 148 7.95 -5.05 -12.03
CA TYR A 148 8.75 -4.49 -13.10
C TYR A 148 9.69 -5.54 -13.71
N ASN A 149 10.42 -6.29 -12.88
CA ASN A 149 11.35 -7.32 -13.34
C ASN A 149 10.65 -8.50 -14.04
N CYS A 150 9.39 -8.77 -13.69
CA CYS A 150 8.54 -9.76 -14.37
C CYS A 150 7.91 -9.23 -15.67
N GLY A 151 8.09 -7.96 -16.01
CA GLY A 151 7.51 -7.33 -17.21
C GLY A 151 6.04 -6.93 -17.05
N ASP A 152 5.48 -6.96 -15.83
CA ASP A 152 4.10 -6.55 -15.55
C ASP A 152 3.99 -5.03 -15.39
N TYR A 153 4.34 -4.31 -16.45
CA TYR A 153 4.30 -2.85 -16.49
C TYR A 153 2.87 -2.31 -16.43
N GLN A 154 1.90 -3.08 -16.93
CA GLN A 154 0.50 -2.67 -16.99
C GLN A 154 -0.11 -2.59 -15.59
N THR A 155 0.12 -3.57 -14.72
CA THR A 155 -0.34 -3.49 -13.33
C THR A 155 0.23 -2.26 -12.62
N ILE A 156 1.52 -1.94 -12.83
CA ILE A 156 2.14 -0.75 -12.22
C ILE A 156 1.43 0.52 -12.71
N LYS A 157 1.25 0.67 -14.03
CA LYS A 157 0.52 1.82 -14.60
C LYS A 157 -0.90 1.92 -14.07
N THR A 158 -1.61 0.79 -13.96
CA THR A 158 -2.97 0.75 -13.40
C THR A 158 -3.01 1.23 -11.96
N LEU A 159 -2.06 0.83 -11.12
CA LEU A 159 -1.98 1.29 -9.73
C LEU A 159 -1.69 2.80 -9.65
N PHE A 160 -0.78 3.32 -10.48
CA PHE A 160 -0.50 4.76 -10.54
C PHE A 160 -1.72 5.54 -11.03
N ARG A 161 -2.41 5.07 -12.07
CA ARG A 161 -3.67 5.65 -12.54
C ARG A 161 -4.75 5.63 -11.46
N ALA A 162 -4.90 4.52 -10.73
CA ALA A 162 -5.83 4.41 -9.62
C ALA A 162 -5.54 5.46 -8.55
N LEU A 163 -4.28 5.59 -8.11
CA LEU A 163 -3.87 6.55 -7.08
C LEU A 163 -4.10 8.02 -7.46
N THR A 164 -3.97 8.37 -8.74
CA THR A 164 -4.24 9.73 -9.26
C THR A 164 -5.71 10.01 -9.50
N SER A 165 -6.53 8.97 -9.55
CA SER A 165 -7.95 9.05 -9.90
C SER A 165 -8.88 8.74 -8.72
N LEU A 166 -8.34 8.60 -7.49
CA LEU A 166 -9.13 8.33 -6.30
C LEU A 166 -10.18 9.42 -6.08
N PRO A 167 -11.44 9.05 -5.73
CA PRO A 167 -12.46 10.03 -5.42
C PRO A 167 -12.12 10.79 -4.12
N SER A 168 -12.75 11.95 -3.94
CA SER A 168 -12.80 12.54 -2.60
C SER A 168 -13.69 11.70 -1.69
N VAL A 169 -13.44 11.76 -0.38
CA VAL A 169 -14.29 11.08 0.62
C VAL A 169 -15.75 11.54 0.50
N GLU A 170 -15.97 12.84 0.26
CA GLU A 170 -17.31 13.45 0.11
C GLU A 170 -18.07 12.93 -1.10
N GLU A 171 -17.40 12.80 -2.25
CA GLU A 171 -18.03 12.28 -3.45
C GLU A 171 -18.23 10.79 -3.36
N PHE A 172 -17.21 10.05 -2.92
CA PHE A 172 -17.09 8.59 -2.91
C PHE A 172 -17.50 7.85 -4.19
N GLU A 173 -16.91 6.69 -4.39
CA GLU A 173 -17.20 5.85 -5.55
C GLU A 173 -17.33 4.38 -5.13
N ARG A 174 -18.22 3.65 -5.81
CA ARG A 174 -18.32 2.20 -5.60
C ARG A 174 -17.11 1.53 -6.25
N LEU A 175 -16.48 0.59 -5.55
CA LEU A 175 -15.28 -0.08 -6.03
C LEU A 175 -15.45 -0.68 -7.43
N PRO A 176 -16.56 -1.35 -7.80
CA PRO A 176 -16.71 -1.87 -9.17
C PRO A 176 -16.78 -0.78 -10.25
N VAL A 177 -17.40 0.37 -9.93
CA VAL A 177 -17.47 1.51 -10.86
C VAL A 177 -16.10 2.16 -11.01
N PHE A 178 -15.36 2.29 -9.91
CA PHE A 178 -13.98 2.74 -9.92
C PHE A 178 -13.08 1.80 -10.75
N SER A 179 -13.20 0.48 -10.58
CA SER A 179 -12.47 -0.51 -11.38
C SER A 179 -12.74 -0.31 -12.88
N GLU A 180 -14.01 -0.29 -13.29
CA GLU A 180 -14.41 -0.07 -14.69
C GLU A 180 -13.82 1.23 -15.26
N ARG A 181 -13.88 2.32 -14.49
CA ARG A 181 -13.36 3.63 -14.92
C ARG A 181 -11.84 3.63 -15.15
N ILE A 182 -11.09 2.84 -14.38
CA ILE A 182 -9.62 2.82 -14.43
C ILE A 182 -9.09 1.80 -15.43
N THR A 183 -9.74 0.64 -15.53
CA THR A 183 -9.24 -0.53 -16.27
C THR A 183 -10.15 -1.02 -17.38
N GLY A 184 -11.41 -0.60 -17.42
CA GLY A 184 -12.45 -1.19 -18.28
C GLY A 184 -12.88 -2.59 -17.85
N ASP A 185 -12.62 -2.96 -16.59
CA ASP A 185 -13.06 -4.22 -15.99
C ASP A 185 -13.58 -3.93 -14.56
N PRO A 186 -14.88 -4.14 -14.28
CA PRO A 186 -15.46 -3.82 -12.98
C PRO A 186 -14.92 -4.72 -11.85
N HIS A 187 -14.34 -5.87 -12.19
CA HIS A 187 -13.83 -6.86 -11.24
C HIS A 187 -12.32 -6.78 -11.00
N TYR A 188 -11.62 -5.85 -11.68
CA TYR A 188 -10.16 -5.77 -11.60
C TYR A 188 -9.64 -5.60 -10.16
N PHE A 189 -10.33 -4.80 -9.34
CA PHE A 189 -9.98 -4.60 -7.92
C PHE A 189 -10.77 -5.47 -6.94
N ASP A 190 -11.46 -6.53 -7.37
CA ASP A 190 -12.15 -7.45 -6.44
C ASP A 190 -11.16 -8.06 -5.45
N ASN A 191 -9.95 -8.41 -5.92
CA ASN A 191 -8.81 -8.63 -5.04
C ASN A 191 -8.15 -7.29 -4.69
N ILE A 192 -8.65 -6.69 -3.60
CA ILE A 192 -8.24 -5.38 -3.11
C ILE A 192 -6.79 -5.33 -2.58
N ASP A 193 -6.06 -6.43 -2.48
CA ASP A 193 -4.76 -6.50 -1.80
C ASP A 193 -3.74 -5.51 -2.37
N ARG A 194 -3.60 -5.46 -3.70
CA ARG A 194 -2.63 -4.57 -4.35
C ARG A 194 -2.98 -3.10 -4.15
N LEU A 195 -4.27 -2.76 -4.27
CA LEU A 195 -4.77 -1.42 -4.05
C LEU A 195 -4.60 -1.01 -2.58
N CYS A 196 -4.99 -1.87 -1.65
CA CYS A 196 -4.83 -1.64 -0.21
C CYS A 196 -3.36 -1.50 0.17
N ASN A 197 -2.45 -2.27 -0.44
CA ASN A 197 -1.01 -2.15 -0.16
C ASN A 197 -0.47 -0.76 -0.55
N VAL A 198 -0.83 -0.24 -1.74
CA VAL A 198 -0.39 1.11 -2.12
C VAL A 198 -1.04 2.19 -1.27
N LEU A 199 -2.33 2.06 -0.92
CA LEU A 199 -3.03 2.97 -0.02
C LEU A 199 -2.43 2.96 1.40
N GLU A 200 -2.05 1.79 1.91
CA GLU A 200 -1.44 1.62 3.23
C GLU A 200 -0.04 2.24 3.27
N ILE A 201 0.73 2.15 2.19
CA ILE A 201 2.02 2.84 2.07
C ILE A 201 1.82 4.36 2.16
N ILE A 202 0.82 4.90 1.47
CA ILE A 202 0.49 6.32 1.49
C ILE A 202 0.01 6.74 2.89
N GLN A 203 -0.89 5.95 3.50
CA GLN A 203 -1.41 6.21 4.83
C GLN A 203 -0.30 6.19 5.87
N ALA A 204 0.55 5.16 5.85
CA ALA A 204 1.68 5.03 6.76
C ALA A 204 2.65 6.22 6.63
N TYR A 205 2.91 6.68 5.41
CA TYR A 205 3.74 7.86 5.18
C TYR A 205 3.12 9.15 5.75
N LYS A 206 1.81 9.38 5.53
CA LYS A 206 1.09 10.54 6.07
C LYS A 206 1.00 10.55 7.60
N GLU A 207 0.96 9.37 8.20
CA GLU A 207 0.84 9.20 9.64
C GLU A 207 2.19 9.02 10.34
N GLU A 208 3.30 9.10 9.58
CA GLU A 208 4.67 8.89 10.08
C GLU A 208 4.83 7.57 10.87
N ARG A 209 4.14 6.53 10.40
CA ARG A 209 4.18 5.19 11.01
C ARG A 209 4.77 4.15 10.08
N PHE A 210 5.06 2.98 10.65
CA PHE A 210 5.49 1.83 9.86
C PHE A 210 4.36 1.29 9.00
N TYR A 211 4.71 0.89 7.77
CA TYR A 211 3.85 0.10 6.88
C TYR A 211 3.44 -1.21 7.55
N ARG A 212 2.16 -1.58 7.45
CA ARG A 212 1.64 -2.86 7.93
C ARG A 212 1.33 -3.77 6.75
N SER A 213 2.03 -4.88 6.66
CA SER A 213 1.66 -5.98 5.77
C SER A 213 0.51 -6.79 6.38
N ASN A 214 -0.31 -7.43 5.54
CA ASN A 214 -1.36 -8.38 5.94
C ASN A 214 -2.46 -7.74 6.82
N LEU A 215 -3.03 -6.66 6.30
CA LEU A 215 -4.27 -6.09 6.85
C LEU A 215 -5.38 -7.15 6.86
N LEU A 216 -6.18 -7.16 7.92
CA LEU A 216 -7.42 -7.95 8.00
C LEU A 216 -8.46 -7.43 6.99
N SER A 217 -9.53 -8.19 6.75
CA SER A 217 -10.55 -7.78 5.78
C SER A 217 -11.20 -6.44 6.15
N GLU A 218 -11.49 -6.28 7.44
CA GLU A 218 -12.09 -5.07 7.99
C GLU A 218 -11.12 -3.88 7.92
N GLU A 219 -9.82 -4.10 8.16
CA GLU A 219 -8.80 -3.06 8.04
C GLU A 219 -8.64 -2.60 6.57
N LYS A 220 -8.79 -3.52 5.60
CA LYS A 220 -8.76 -3.19 4.17
C LYS A 220 -9.99 -2.38 3.75
N GLU A 221 -11.17 -2.75 4.23
CA GLU A 221 -12.41 -2.01 3.96
C GLU A 221 -12.36 -0.60 4.53
N ALA A 222 -11.97 -0.46 5.80
CA ALA A 222 -11.73 0.83 6.43
C ALA A 222 -10.72 1.69 5.63
N LEU A 223 -9.67 1.06 5.10
CA LEU A 223 -8.67 1.75 4.29
C LEU A 223 -9.25 2.22 2.95
N LEU A 224 -10.02 1.41 2.24
CA LEU A 224 -10.70 1.85 1.01
C LEU A 224 -11.61 3.04 1.28
N GLU A 225 -12.38 2.96 2.36
CA GLU A 225 -13.34 3.98 2.76
C GLU A 225 -12.66 5.29 3.16
N ALA A 226 -11.51 5.23 3.83
CA ALA A 226 -10.68 6.41 4.11
C ALA A 226 -10.20 7.15 2.84
N TYR A 227 -10.18 6.46 1.69
CA TYR A 227 -9.85 7.02 0.37
C TYR A 227 -11.08 7.15 -0.55
N GLY A 228 -12.30 7.17 0.02
CA GLY A 228 -13.54 7.41 -0.71
C GLY A 228 -14.03 6.24 -1.56
N LEU A 229 -13.50 5.04 -1.36
CA LEU A 229 -13.93 3.84 -2.09
C LEU A 229 -14.79 2.96 -1.18
N ALA A 230 -16.00 2.65 -1.63
CA ALA A 230 -16.91 1.75 -0.91
C ALA A 230 -17.17 0.48 -1.73
N LYS A 231 -17.11 -0.70 -1.10
CA LYS A 231 -17.51 -1.95 -1.76
C LYS A 231 -19.03 -1.99 -2.01
N ASP A 232 -19.79 -1.55 -1.01
CA ASP A 232 -21.25 -1.54 -1.00
C ASP A 232 -21.74 -0.27 -0.32
N ASP A 233 -22.80 0.37 -0.85
CA ASP A 233 -23.34 1.62 -0.33
C ASP A 233 -24.70 1.46 0.39
N LEU A 234 -25.18 0.23 0.57
CA LEU A 234 -26.43 -0.09 1.26
C LEU A 234 -26.19 -0.65 2.66
N HIS A 235 -25.22 -1.57 2.81
CA HIS A 235 -24.79 -2.18 4.06
C HIS A 235 -23.68 -1.37 4.75
N ASN A 236 -23.10 -0.40 4.05
CA ASN A 236 -22.37 0.70 4.67
C ASN A 236 -23.40 1.74 5.15
N PHE A 237 -23.79 1.68 6.42
CA PHE A 237 -24.74 2.62 7.03
C PHE A 237 -24.27 3.04 8.42
N VAL A 238 -24.81 4.16 8.87
CA VAL A 238 -24.69 4.68 10.23
C VAL A 238 -26.07 4.73 10.87
N THR A 239 -26.17 4.39 12.15
CA THR A 239 -27.45 4.54 12.87
C THR A 239 -27.46 5.85 13.62
N CYS A 240 -28.57 6.58 13.59
CA CYS A 240 -28.70 7.83 14.30
C CYS A 240 -30.09 8.03 14.92
N TYR A 241 -30.14 8.94 15.89
CA TYR A 241 -31.33 9.34 16.62
C TYR A 241 -31.19 10.80 17.08
N GLY A 242 -32.28 11.57 17.13
CA GLY A 242 -32.25 12.96 17.58
C GLY A 242 -31.47 13.91 16.65
N LEU A 243 -31.40 13.59 15.35
CA LEU A 243 -30.75 14.40 14.32
C LEU A 243 -31.75 14.82 13.26
N GLU A 244 -31.51 15.97 12.63
CA GLU A 244 -32.24 16.46 11.47
C GLU A 244 -31.28 16.70 10.31
N ALA A 245 -31.75 16.43 9.09
CA ALA A 245 -30.96 16.63 7.88
C ALA A 245 -31.70 17.58 6.94
N SER A 246 -30.92 18.37 6.18
CA SER A 246 -31.46 19.24 5.14
C SER A 246 -30.94 18.86 3.75
N ARG A 247 -31.75 19.17 2.74
CA ARG A 247 -31.44 19.06 1.32
C ARG A 247 -32.11 20.23 0.60
N ASP A 248 -31.35 20.90 -0.25
CA ASP A 248 -31.72 22.12 -0.95
C ASP A 248 -32.25 23.20 0.02
N GLY A 249 -31.64 23.28 1.21
CA GLY A 249 -32.05 24.19 2.29
C GLY A 249 -33.35 23.82 2.99
N GLN A 250 -33.96 22.67 2.71
CA GLN A 250 -35.20 22.21 3.34
C GLN A 250 -34.98 20.96 4.19
N ILE A 251 -35.74 20.84 5.28
CA ILE A 251 -35.70 19.65 6.14
C ILE A 251 -36.16 18.41 5.33
N VAL A 252 -35.38 17.35 5.43
CA VAL A 252 -35.74 16.06 4.83
C VAL A 252 -36.83 15.40 5.67
N GLN A 253 -38.01 15.26 5.08
CA GLN A 253 -39.21 14.76 5.76
C GLN A 253 -38.99 13.43 6.50
N GLN A 254 -38.22 12.50 5.92
CA GLN A 254 -37.89 11.23 6.58
C GLN A 254 -37.26 11.43 7.97
N TRP A 255 -36.33 12.37 8.09
CA TRP A 255 -35.64 12.65 9.35
C TRP A 255 -36.58 13.32 10.33
N HIS A 256 -37.37 14.28 9.85
CA HIS A 256 -38.37 14.97 10.66
C HIS A 256 -39.40 14.02 11.28
N TRP A 257 -39.99 13.14 10.47
CA TRP A 257 -40.95 12.13 10.94
C TRP A 257 -40.32 11.15 11.92
N ALA A 258 -39.09 10.72 11.68
CA ALA A 258 -38.40 9.84 12.61
C ALA A 258 -38.20 10.49 14.00
N ASN A 259 -37.93 11.80 14.04
CA ASN A 259 -37.84 12.55 15.29
C ASN A 259 -39.20 12.69 15.99
N LEU A 260 -40.28 12.96 15.23
CA LEU A 260 -41.64 13.02 15.80
C LEU A 260 -42.07 11.68 16.41
N GLU A 261 -41.80 10.58 15.71
CA GLU A 261 -42.08 9.22 16.17
C GLU A 261 -41.03 8.67 17.14
N LYS A 262 -39.96 9.43 17.40
CA LYS A 262 -38.84 9.06 18.28
C LYS A 262 -38.24 7.69 17.91
N THR A 263 -37.98 7.49 16.63
CA THR A 263 -37.45 6.24 16.08
C THR A 263 -35.99 6.36 15.68
N VAL A 264 -35.24 5.27 15.84
CA VAL A 264 -33.87 5.15 15.34
C VAL A 264 -33.87 4.97 13.81
N GLN A 265 -32.88 5.54 13.14
CA GLN A 265 -32.75 5.45 11.69
C GLN A 265 -31.41 4.86 11.28
N ASN A 266 -31.42 3.93 10.32
CA ASN A 266 -30.21 3.49 9.62
C ASN A 266 -30.10 4.27 8.31
N ILE A 267 -29.07 5.12 8.20
CA ILE A 267 -28.84 5.93 7.02
C ILE A 267 -27.73 5.29 6.18
N PRO A 268 -28.07 4.67 5.04
CA PRO A 268 -27.07 4.07 4.16
C PRO A 268 -26.21 5.16 3.51
N LEU A 269 -24.97 4.79 3.16
CA LEU A 269 -24.01 5.64 2.48
C LEU A 269 -24.60 6.25 1.20
N ARG A 270 -25.42 5.48 0.47
CA ARG A 270 -26.17 5.94 -0.71
C ARG A 270 -26.96 7.24 -0.46
N SER A 271 -27.54 7.39 0.71
CA SER A 271 -28.37 8.55 1.07
C SER A 271 -27.54 9.80 1.35
N MET A 272 -26.29 9.64 1.81
CA MET A 272 -25.43 10.75 2.25
C MET A 272 -25.11 11.76 1.15
N LYS A 273 -24.98 11.32 -0.12
CA LYS A 273 -24.71 12.20 -1.27
C LYS A 273 -25.76 13.30 -1.47
N ARG A 274 -26.99 13.05 -1.03
CA ARG A 274 -28.14 13.92 -1.29
C ARG A 274 -28.44 14.87 -0.14
N LEU A 275 -27.70 14.79 0.96
CA LEU A 275 -27.90 15.61 2.14
C LEU A 275 -26.89 16.75 2.11
N ASP A 276 -27.31 17.98 2.38
CA ASP A 276 -26.42 19.13 2.45
C ASP A 276 -25.81 19.24 3.84
N SER A 277 -26.67 19.18 4.85
CA SER A 277 -26.29 19.37 6.24
C SER A 277 -27.03 18.40 7.17
N ILE A 278 -26.40 18.09 8.31
CA ILE A 278 -26.96 17.24 9.37
C ILE A 278 -26.65 17.93 10.70
N SER A 279 -27.65 18.15 11.55
CA SER A 279 -27.51 18.81 12.84
C SER A 279 -28.33 18.11 13.92
N PRO A 280 -27.94 18.23 15.19
CA PRO A 280 -28.78 17.77 16.29
C PRO A 280 -30.11 18.54 16.35
N VAL A 281 -31.18 17.86 16.77
CA VAL A 281 -32.49 18.51 17.02
C VAL A 281 -32.41 19.39 18.27
N ILE A 282 -31.63 18.97 19.28
CA ILE A 282 -31.45 19.70 20.53
C ILE A 282 -29.97 20.01 20.81
N GLY A 283 -29.71 21.24 21.26
CA GLY A 283 -28.38 21.75 21.55
C GLY A 283 -27.46 21.78 20.32
N ASN A 284 -26.15 21.61 20.53
CA ASN A 284 -25.12 21.74 19.48
C ASN A 284 -24.03 20.66 19.56
N ALA A 285 -24.38 19.46 20.06
CA ALA A 285 -23.47 18.35 20.17
C ALA A 285 -24.13 17.03 19.78
N VAL A 286 -23.31 16.07 19.34
CA VAL A 286 -23.71 14.69 19.07
C VAL A 286 -22.88 13.72 19.90
N TYR A 287 -23.53 12.66 20.36
CA TYR A 287 -22.92 11.59 21.15
C TYR A 287 -22.74 10.36 20.27
N VAL A 288 -21.50 9.97 20.05
CA VAL A 288 -21.11 8.85 19.19
C VAL A 288 -20.74 7.66 20.06
N ILE A 289 -21.43 6.54 19.85
CA ILE A 289 -21.23 5.27 20.54
C ILE A 289 -20.80 4.24 19.50
N GLU A 290 -19.72 3.52 19.77
CA GLU A 290 -19.25 2.49 18.84
C GLU A 290 -20.12 1.22 18.86
N ASN A 291 -20.48 0.75 20.06
CA ASN A 291 -21.17 -0.50 20.29
C ASN A 291 -22.70 -0.36 20.17
N SER A 292 -23.31 -1.17 19.31
CA SER A 292 -24.76 -1.13 19.05
C SER A 292 -25.62 -1.56 20.23
N GLY A 293 -25.11 -2.45 21.09
CA GLY A 293 -25.77 -2.89 22.33
C GLY A 293 -25.79 -1.77 23.37
N VAL A 294 -24.67 -1.05 23.53
CA VAL A 294 -24.61 0.15 24.38
C VAL A 294 -25.54 1.22 23.83
N TYR A 295 -25.47 1.52 22.53
CA TYR A 295 -26.34 2.50 21.88
C TYR A 295 -27.82 2.22 22.14
N SER A 296 -28.27 0.99 21.89
CA SER A 296 -29.67 0.58 22.11
C SER A 296 -30.06 0.74 23.58
N SER A 297 -29.17 0.35 24.49
CA SER A 297 -29.38 0.48 25.94
C SER A 297 -29.47 1.94 26.41
N VAL A 298 -28.76 2.86 25.75
CA VAL A 298 -28.91 4.31 26.02
C VAL A 298 -30.27 4.79 25.55
N ILE A 299 -30.66 4.47 24.30
CA ILE A 299 -31.96 4.87 23.72
C ILE A 299 -33.14 4.43 24.60
N ASP A 300 -33.14 3.18 25.09
CA ASP A 300 -34.19 2.65 25.96
C ASP A 300 -34.39 3.46 27.26
N ARG A 301 -33.34 4.16 27.71
CA ARG A 301 -33.33 4.94 28.96
C ARG A 301 -33.54 6.43 28.75
N LEU A 302 -33.66 6.91 27.52
CA LEU A 302 -33.91 8.33 27.22
C LEU A 302 -35.37 8.73 27.41
N GLU A 303 -36.29 7.78 27.66
CA GLU A 303 -37.72 8.05 27.88
C GLU A 303 -38.35 8.93 26.78
N GLY A 304 -37.85 8.80 25.55
CA GLY A 304 -38.28 9.58 24.40
C GLY A 304 -37.73 11.01 24.31
N SER A 305 -36.67 11.35 25.06
CA SER A 305 -35.84 12.53 24.77
C SER A 305 -35.11 12.35 23.43
N LEU A 306 -35.02 13.39 22.60
CA LEU A 306 -34.32 13.39 21.32
C LEU A 306 -32.82 13.69 21.45
N ALA A 307 -32.17 13.10 22.45
CA ALA A 307 -30.74 13.28 22.64
C ALA A 307 -29.97 12.85 21.37
N PRO A 308 -29.07 13.69 20.80
CA PRO A 308 -28.47 13.40 19.50
C PRO A 308 -27.44 12.28 19.60
N LEU A 309 -27.81 11.07 19.14
CA LEU A 309 -27.00 9.87 19.24
C LEU A 309 -26.64 9.31 17.86
N ILE A 310 -25.43 8.78 17.73
CA ILE A 310 -24.90 8.15 16.53
C ILE A 310 -24.24 6.82 16.92
N CYS A 311 -24.55 5.73 16.20
CA CYS A 311 -23.87 4.45 16.32
C CYS A 311 -23.06 4.13 15.06
N THR A 312 -21.77 3.85 15.22
CA THR A 312 -20.87 3.49 14.11
C THR A 312 -20.77 1.99 13.85
N HIS A 313 -21.26 1.14 14.77
CA HIS A 313 -21.21 -0.33 14.70
C HIS A 313 -19.78 -0.88 14.58
N GLY A 314 -18.87 -0.38 15.41
CA GLY A 314 -17.46 -0.76 15.36
C GLY A 314 -16.63 0.09 14.40
N ASN A 315 -15.98 -0.58 13.45
CA ASN A 315 -14.95 -0.05 12.56
C ASN A 315 -15.39 1.18 11.72
N PHE A 316 -14.39 1.86 11.14
CA PHE A 316 -14.55 2.98 10.20
C PHE A 316 -15.52 2.65 9.08
N LYS A 317 -16.74 3.19 9.15
CA LYS A 317 -17.68 3.24 8.04
C LYS A 317 -17.72 4.63 7.41
N LEU A 318 -17.60 4.69 6.09
CA LEU A 318 -17.66 5.92 5.29
C LEU A 318 -18.94 6.71 5.54
N SER A 319 -20.09 6.03 5.70
CA SER A 319 -21.36 6.67 6.07
C SER A 319 -21.26 7.42 7.39
N GLY A 320 -20.63 6.83 8.41
CA GLY A 320 -20.38 7.47 9.70
C GLY A 320 -19.45 8.68 9.55
N LEU A 321 -18.37 8.55 8.79
CA LEU A 321 -17.46 9.68 8.53
C LEU A 321 -18.14 10.84 7.83
N LEU A 322 -18.93 10.58 6.77
CA LEU A 322 -19.67 11.62 6.04
C LEU A 322 -20.75 12.28 6.89
N LEU A 323 -21.41 11.53 7.77
CA LEU A 323 -22.36 12.11 8.71
C LEU A 323 -21.63 13.06 9.66
N LEU A 324 -20.51 12.61 10.26
CA LEU A 324 -19.72 13.43 11.18
C LEU A 324 -19.10 14.66 10.49
N ASP A 325 -18.67 14.55 9.23
CA ASP A 325 -18.21 15.68 8.42
C ASP A 325 -19.31 16.76 8.32
N LYS A 326 -20.57 16.36 8.05
CA LYS A 326 -21.71 17.27 7.95
C LYS A 326 -22.06 17.91 9.30
N VAL A 327 -22.00 17.13 10.38
CA VAL A 327 -22.21 17.60 11.75
C VAL A 327 -21.15 18.65 12.14
N VAL A 328 -19.87 18.39 11.87
CA VAL A 328 -18.78 19.32 12.20
C VAL A 328 -18.81 20.57 11.32
N LYS A 329 -19.17 20.44 10.03
CA LYS A 329 -19.37 21.59 9.13
C LYS A 329 -20.47 22.54 9.65
N ASN A 330 -21.47 22.02 10.35
CA ASN A 330 -22.49 22.81 11.05
C ASN A 330 -22.02 23.41 12.39
N GLY A 331 -20.75 23.24 12.77
CA GLY A 331 -20.20 23.79 14.01
C GLY A 331 -20.57 23.00 15.27
N CYS A 332 -21.08 21.78 15.12
CA CYS A 332 -21.44 20.94 16.26
C CYS A 332 -20.21 20.22 16.85
N LYS A 333 -20.28 19.91 18.15
CA LYS A 333 -19.28 19.10 18.85
C LYS A 333 -19.61 17.61 18.76
N ILE A 334 -18.58 16.78 18.76
CA ILE A 334 -18.67 15.32 18.80
C ILE A 334 -18.16 14.84 20.17
N TYR A 335 -19.00 14.12 20.91
CA TYR A 335 -18.61 13.38 22.11
C TYR A 335 -18.50 11.90 21.74
N TYR A 336 -17.27 11.40 21.64
CA TYR A 336 -17.02 10.01 21.20
C TYR A 336 -16.73 9.10 22.38
N SER A 337 -17.43 7.97 22.44
CA SER A 337 -17.17 6.88 23.38
C SER A 337 -17.04 5.56 22.61
N GLY A 338 -16.00 4.78 22.92
CA GLY A 338 -15.77 3.45 22.37
C GLY A 338 -15.12 2.52 23.40
N ASP A 339 -14.85 1.29 22.99
CA ASP A 339 -14.19 0.30 23.85
C ASP A 339 -12.75 0.69 24.20
N PHE A 340 -12.28 0.27 25.38
CA PHE A 340 -10.87 0.36 25.74
C PHE A 340 -10.11 -0.82 25.14
N ASP A 341 -9.93 -0.78 23.83
CA ASP A 341 -9.10 -1.69 23.07
C ASP A 341 -8.28 -0.93 22.00
N ALA A 342 -7.51 -1.66 21.19
CA ALA A 342 -6.68 -1.03 20.16
C ALA A 342 -7.48 -0.43 18.98
N ASN A 343 -8.74 -0.79 18.79
CA ASN A 343 -9.60 -0.26 17.72
C ASN A 343 -10.36 0.97 18.21
N GLY A 344 -11.05 0.89 19.35
CA GLY A 344 -11.82 2.01 19.90
C GLY A 344 -10.95 3.22 20.23
N VAL A 345 -9.77 3.00 20.82
CA VAL A 345 -8.79 4.08 21.07
C VAL A 345 -8.21 4.63 19.77
N ALA A 346 -7.93 3.77 18.78
CA ALA A 346 -7.43 4.23 17.48
C ALA A 346 -8.50 5.03 16.73
N PHE A 347 -9.78 4.69 16.87
CA PHE A 347 -10.87 5.43 16.26
C PHE A 347 -11.05 6.80 16.92
N ALA A 348 -11.03 6.86 18.26
CA ALA A 348 -11.01 8.11 19.01
C ALA A 348 -9.88 9.04 18.51
N TYR A 349 -8.65 8.52 18.46
CA TYR A 349 -7.50 9.28 17.98
C TYR A 349 -7.64 9.73 16.52
N PHE A 350 -8.16 8.87 15.64
CA PHE A 350 -8.44 9.24 14.25
C PHE A 350 -9.43 10.41 14.17
N LEU A 351 -10.53 10.36 14.92
CA LEU A 351 -11.54 11.43 14.93
C LEU A 351 -10.93 12.74 15.41
N ARG A 352 -10.09 12.70 16.47
CA ARG A 352 -9.35 13.88 16.94
C ARG A 352 -8.44 14.45 15.86
N ARG A 353 -7.68 13.62 15.14
CA ARG A 353 -6.81 14.11 14.05
C ARG A 353 -7.58 14.70 12.88
N ARG A 354 -8.77 14.17 12.59
CA ARG A 354 -9.62 14.64 11.49
C ARG A 354 -10.35 15.95 11.83
N TYR A 355 -10.91 16.05 13.03
CA TYR A 355 -11.83 17.14 13.42
C TYR A 355 -11.29 18.08 14.49
N GLY A 356 -10.07 17.82 15.01
CA GLY A 356 -9.41 18.68 15.98
C GLY A 356 -10.19 18.84 17.28
N HIS A 357 -10.39 20.09 17.70
CA HIS A 357 -11.06 20.42 18.97
C HIS A 357 -12.57 20.18 18.97
N SER A 358 -13.18 19.93 17.80
CA SER A 358 -14.61 19.61 17.70
C SER A 358 -14.94 18.24 18.30
N VAL A 359 -13.96 17.35 18.43
CA VAL A 359 -14.11 16.04 19.10
C VAL A 359 -13.76 16.16 20.57
N GLN A 360 -14.47 15.45 21.44
CA GLN A 360 -14.20 15.31 22.87
C GLN A 360 -14.32 13.83 23.21
N PHE A 361 -13.37 13.32 23.98
CA PHE A 361 -13.42 11.93 24.41
C PHE A 361 -14.36 11.79 25.60
N TRP A 362 -15.42 11.04 25.39
CA TRP A 362 -16.52 10.88 26.33
C TRP A 362 -16.39 9.54 27.06
N ARG A 363 -16.13 9.65 28.37
CA ARG A 363 -15.87 8.50 29.25
C ARG A 363 -14.75 7.58 28.74
N MET A 364 -13.67 8.17 28.19
CA MET A 364 -12.47 7.45 27.76
C MET A 364 -11.23 7.82 28.59
N GLY A 365 -11.43 8.33 29.81
CA GLY A 365 -10.34 8.71 30.71
C GLY A 365 -9.77 7.52 31.48
N TYR A 366 -8.74 7.80 32.29
CA TYR A 366 -8.12 6.80 33.18
C TYR A 366 -9.13 6.12 34.11
N GLU A 367 -9.95 6.89 34.83
CA GLU A 367 -10.94 6.35 35.76
C GLU A 367 -12.00 5.50 35.05
N ASP A 368 -12.39 5.90 33.85
CA ASP A 368 -13.35 5.14 33.04
C ASP A 368 -12.76 3.81 32.55
N TYR A 369 -11.45 3.77 32.26
CA TYR A 369 -10.76 2.50 32.00
C TYR A 369 -10.76 1.60 33.23
N ILE A 370 -10.42 2.13 34.41
CA ILE A 370 -10.41 1.37 35.66
C ILE A 370 -11.79 0.74 35.95
N ASP A 371 -12.86 1.50 35.73
CA ASP A 371 -14.24 1.04 35.94
C ASP A 371 -14.73 0.03 34.88
N SER A 372 -14.01 -0.13 33.77
CA SER A 372 -14.42 -0.96 32.63
C SER A 372 -13.51 -2.15 32.35
N ILE A 373 -12.47 -2.39 33.17
CA ILE A 373 -11.48 -3.46 32.95
C ILE A 373 -12.18 -4.80 32.72
N SER A 374 -11.83 -5.42 31.60
CA SER A 374 -12.35 -6.72 31.20
C SER A 374 -11.34 -7.84 31.47
N PRO A 375 -11.78 -9.11 31.48
CA PRO A 375 -10.86 -10.24 31.60
C PRO A 375 -10.01 -10.45 30.33
N ILE A 376 -10.32 -9.80 29.20
CA ILE A 376 -9.62 -9.98 27.93
C ILE A 376 -8.21 -9.40 28.00
N SER A 377 -7.22 -10.22 27.62
CA SER A 377 -5.83 -9.79 27.50
C SER A 377 -5.55 -9.15 26.14
N LEU A 378 -4.82 -8.04 26.15
CA LEU A 378 -4.35 -7.38 24.92
C LEU A 378 -3.20 -8.18 24.30
N THR A 379 -3.27 -8.36 22.98
CA THR A 379 -2.18 -8.97 22.21
C THR A 379 -1.00 -7.99 22.08
N GLU A 380 0.20 -8.49 21.80
CA GLU A 380 1.37 -7.64 21.53
C GLU A 380 1.14 -6.68 20.35
N ARG A 381 0.41 -7.14 19.31
CA ARG A 381 0.01 -6.29 18.18
C ARG A 381 -0.90 -5.15 18.64
N ALA A 382 -1.85 -5.42 19.53
CA ALA A 382 -2.75 -4.40 20.09
C ALA A 382 -1.97 -3.39 20.94
N ILE A 383 -1.07 -3.87 21.81
CA ILE A 383 -0.20 -3.01 22.64
C ILE A 383 0.66 -2.08 21.76
N LYS A 384 1.29 -2.63 20.71
CA LYS A 384 2.11 -1.83 19.77
C LYS A 384 1.29 -0.76 19.03
N ARG A 385 0.02 -1.03 18.72
CA ARG A 385 -0.89 -0.03 18.13
C ARG A 385 -1.20 1.07 19.15
N LEU A 386 -1.54 0.71 20.38
CA LEU A 386 -1.84 1.67 21.45
C LEU A 386 -0.65 2.59 21.73
N THR A 387 0.57 2.05 21.82
CA THR A 387 1.78 2.85 22.10
C THR A 387 2.20 3.77 20.94
N SER A 388 1.62 3.60 19.74
CA SER A 388 1.84 4.52 18.61
C SER A 388 0.96 5.76 18.64
N ILE A 389 -0.04 5.80 19.53
CA ILE A 389 -0.98 6.91 19.67
C ILE A 389 -0.37 7.94 20.62
N ASN A 390 -0.34 9.20 20.18
CA ASN A 390 0.16 10.32 20.96
C ASN A 390 -0.92 11.38 21.10
N ASP A 391 -1.75 11.24 22.14
CA ASP A 391 -2.81 12.19 22.48
C ASP A 391 -2.87 12.36 24.00
N ILE A 392 -2.75 13.61 24.47
CA ILE A 392 -2.61 13.93 25.90
C ILE A 392 -3.78 13.46 26.74
N ASP A 393 -5.00 13.42 26.17
CA ASP A 393 -6.22 13.06 26.90
C ASP A 393 -6.37 11.52 26.99
N LEU A 394 -5.89 10.78 25.98
CA LEU A 394 -5.98 9.30 25.95
C LEU A 394 -4.78 8.62 26.62
N LEU A 395 -3.62 9.27 26.66
CA LEU A 395 -2.38 8.71 27.21
C LEU A 395 -2.52 8.12 28.62
N PRO A 396 -3.24 8.74 29.58
CA PRO A 396 -3.43 8.15 30.90
C PRO A 396 -4.09 6.76 30.86
N ALA A 397 -5.17 6.61 30.09
CA ALA A 397 -5.85 5.32 29.92
C ALA A 397 -4.96 4.33 29.14
N ILE A 398 -4.32 4.77 28.06
CA ILE A 398 -3.42 3.93 27.24
C ILE A 398 -2.28 3.35 28.09
N ASN A 399 -1.62 4.18 28.91
CA ASN A 399 -0.52 3.73 29.74
C ASN A 399 -0.95 2.65 30.72
N GLU A 400 -2.14 2.80 31.32
CA GLU A 400 -2.67 1.80 32.23
C GLU A 400 -3.10 0.51 31.50
N MET A 401 -3.70 0.63 30.31
CA MET A 401 -4.01 -0.51 29.44
C MET A 401 -2.76 -1.32 29.09
N VAL A 402 -1.66 -0.64 28.75
CA VAL A 402 -0.37 -1.28 28.42
C VAL A 402 0.27 -1.91 29.65
N ASN A 403 0.19 -1.25 30.81
CA ASN A 403 0.70 -1.77 32.08
C ASN A 403 -0.02 -3.07 32.49
N ARG A 404 -1.37 -3.05 32.49
CA ARG A 404 -2.20 -4.20 32.88
C ARG A 404 -2.32 -5.26 31.80
N LYS A 405 -2.09 -4.89 30.54
CA LYS A 405 -2.32 -5.72 29.35
C LYS A 405 -3.76 -6.23 29.25
N LYS A 406 -4.73 -5.42 29.67
CA LYS A 406 -6.17 -5.76 29.66
C LYS A 406 -6.97 -4.75 28.86
N ALA A 407 -7.96 -5.24 28.11
CA ALA A 407 -8.95 -4.39 27.47
C ALA A 407 -10.02 -3.94 28.48
N GLY A 408 -10.93 -3.06 28.08
CA GLY A 408 -12.11 -2.68 28.86
C GLY A 408 -13.36 -2.57 27.98
N TYR A 409 -14.51 -2.92 28.55
CA TYR A 409 -15.79 -2.96 27.85
C TYR A 409 -16.61 -1.69 28.05
N GLN A 410 -17.12 -1.12 26.98
CA GLN A 410 -17.97 0.07 27.00
C GLN A 410 -19.27 -0.15 27.81
N GLU A 411 -19.81 -1.37 27.81
CA GLU A 411 -21.02 -1.75 28.55
C GLU A 411 -20.89 -1.49 30.06
N ALA A 412 -19.69 -1.60 30.63
CA ALA A 412 -19.46 -1.34 32.06
C ALA A 412 -19.73 0.13 32.44
N LEU A 413 -19.64 1.04 31.46
CA LEU A 413 -19.85 2.48 31.65
C LEU A 413 -21.27 2.92 31.34
N LEU A 414 -22.16 1.99 30.96
CA LEU A 414 -23.51 2.30 30.48
C LEU A 414 -24.27 3.27 31.37
N LYS A 415 -24.23 3.09 32.69
CA LYS A 415 -24.91 3.98 33.63
C LYS A 415 -24.41 5.43 33.51
N LYS A 416 -23.09 5.63 33.51
CA LYS A 416 -22.48 6.97 33.38
C LYS A 416 -22.81 7.60 32.03
N LEU A 417 -22.76 6.80 30.96
CA LEU A 417 -23.10 7.27 29.61
C LEU A 417 -24.56 7.75 29.54
N VAL A 418 -25.49 6.96 30.10
CA VAL A 418 -26.91 7.34 30.15
C VAL A 418 -27.10 8.64 30.95
N ASP A 419 -26.50 8.72 32.14
CA ASP A 419 -26.63 9.90 33.01
C ASP A 419 -26.15 11.17 32.31
N ASP A 420 -25.05 11.13 31.56
CA ASP A 420 -24.51 12.26 30.80
C ASP A 420 -25.46 12.72 29.68
N VAL A 421 -26.04 11.77 28.93
CA VAL A 421 -26.93 12.08 27.79
C VAL A 421 -28.28 12.60 28.29
N ILE A 422 -28.80 12.07 29.39
CA ILE A 422 -30.01 12.57 30.05
C ILE A 422 -29.76 13.98 30.59
N LEU A 423 -28.61 14.24 31.21
CA LEU A 423 -28.27 15.58 31.71
C LEU A 423 -28.23 16.59 30.55
N TYR A 424 -27.53 16.26 29.47
CA TYR A 424 -27.48 17.10 28.26
C TYR A 424 -28.88 17.40 27.71
N SER A 425 -29.75 16.39 27.69
CA SER A 425 -31.14 16.54 27.23
C SER A 425 -32.02 17.42 28.12
N LYS A 426 -31.65 17.59 29.39
CA LYS A 426 -32.40 18.45 30.33
C LYS A 426 -31.91 19.90 30.30
N GLU A 427 -30.65 20.11 29.92
CA GLU A 427 -30.01 21.42 29.85
C GLU A 427 -30.25 22.16 28.53
N ASN A 428 -30.73 21.46 27.50
CA ASN A 428 -31.03 21.98 26.16
C ASN A 428 -32.47 21.62 25.77
#